data_AF-S0DHR9-F1
#
_entry.id   AF-S0DHR9-F1
#
_cell.length_a   1.000
_cell.length_b   1.000
_cell.length_c   1.000
_cell.angle_alpha   90.00
_cell.angle_beta   90.00
_cell.angle_gamma   90.00
#
_symmetry.space_group_name_H-M   'P 1'
#
loop_
_entity.id
_entity.type
_entity.pdbx_description
1 polymer ?
#
loop_
_entity_poly.entity_id
_entity_poly.type
_entity_poly.pdbx_seq_one_letter_code
_entity_poly.pdbx_strand_id
1 'polypeptide(L)'
;MSPHSSTQTQTQSKLCQLPSKVLFGVVGSTSDYSDKMNLSRTCRKLYDMLILHIYSDAGERLKWRYMFEAAEDGNCRTLARCLEAGAPVDYREPEDCVRPLQMAIAFCRPLTVKWLLAHGANPNSMRDDNQSIYATCPLGAAVDLAIRPRIGWDIPLRWKFKGSKTPGSKRLAQNAREMIKILRQAGAQEQSLGDLERVHLDSIEAGAFCCPQHKSRL
;
A
#
# COMPACT_ATOMS: atom_id res chain seq x y z
N MET A 1 -57.97 19.66 4.13
CA MET A 1 -56.84 18.75 3.87
C MET A 1 -55.60 19.62 3.69
N SER A 2 -54.76 19.69 4.72
CA SER A 2 -53.52 20.46 4.71
C SER A 2 -52.35 19.47 4.65
N PRO A 3 -51.38 19.60 3.74
CA PRO A 3 -50.21 18.74 3.77
C PRO A 3 -49.24 19.30 4.81
N HIS A 4 -48.93 18.48 5.82
CA HIS A 4 -47.88 18.73 6.79
C HIS A 4 -46.53 18.86 6.07
N SER A 5 -45.91 20.03 6.15
CA SER A 5 -44.50 20.24 5.83
C SER A 5 -43.64 19.56 6.89
N SER A 6 -43.18 18.35 6.60
CA SER A 6 -42.20 17.64 7.42
C SER A 6 -40.81 18.21 7.13
N THR A 7 -40.42 19.26 7.85
CA THR A 7 -39.01 19.67 7.94
C THR A 7 -38.23 18.59 8.69
N GLN A 8 -37.58 17.69 7.94
CA GLN A 8 -36.54 16.83 8.49
C GLN A 8 -35.32 17.69 8.86
N THR A 9 -35.31 18.25 10.07
CA THR A 9 -34.07 18.71 10.69
C THR A 9 -33.22 17.50 10.99
N GLN A 10 -32.27 17.19 10.12
CA GLN A 10 -31.16 16.28 10.44
C GLN A 10 -30.51 16.76 11.73
N THR A 11 -30.63 15.97 12.80
CA THR A 11 -29.96 16.21 14.08
C THR A 11 -28.45 16.08 13.85
N GLN A 12 -27.80 17.18 13.48
CA GLN A 12 -26.33 17.20 13.37
C GLN A 12 -25.75 16.87 14.74
N SER A 13 -24.87 15.87 14.79
CA SER A 13 -24.19 15.45 16.02
C SER A 13 -23.49 16.64 16.68
N LYS A 14 -23.77 16.86 17.97
CA LYS A 14 -23.16 17.94 18.81
C LYS A 14 -21.62 17.89 18.77
N LEU A 15 -21.05 16.70 18.59
CA LEU A 15 -19.61 16.49 18.50
C LEU A 15 -18.98 17.23 17.30
N CYS A 16 -19.68 17.28 16.17
CA CYS A 16 -19.21 17.93 14.94
C CYS A 16 -19.24 19.47 15.02
N GLN A 17 -19.90 20.00 16.06
CA GLN A 17 -20.04 21.43 16.32
C GLN A 17 -19.01 21.94 17.34
N LEU A 18 -18.26 21.03 17.99
CA LEU A 18 -17.21 21.43 18.92
C LEU A 18 -16.07 22.18 18.21
N PRO A 19 -15.39 23.10 18.90
CA PRO A 19 -14.20 23.76 18.38
C PRO A 19 -13.11 22.75 18.00
N SER A 20 -12.37 23.01 16.92
CA SER A 20 -11.30 22.15 16.43
C SER A 20 -10.27 21.82 17.52
N LYS A 21 -9.89 22.81 18.35
CA LYS A 21 -8.98 22.63 19.49
C LYS A 21 -9.43 21.53 20.47
N VAL A 22 -10.73 21.47 20.76
CA VAL A 22 -11.29 20.43 21.66
C VAL A 22 -11.24 19.07 20.98
N LEU A 23 -11.58 19.01 19.69
CA LEU A 23 -11.55 17.77 18.92
C LEU A 23 -10.12 17.19 18.81
N PHE A 24 -9.12 18.02 18.54
CA PHE A 24 -7.72 17.61 18.59
C PHE A 24 -7.28 17.18 20.00
N GLY A 25 -7.76 17.86 21.04
CA GLY A 25 -7.53 17.45 22.43
C GLY A 25 -8.08 16.05 22.75
N VAL A 26 -9.30 15.73 22.29
CA VAL A 26 -9.90 14.39 22.44
C VAL A 26 -9.04 13.33 21.73
N VAL A 27 -8.66 13.58 20.47
CA VAL A 27 -7.80 12.68 19.70
C VAL A 27 -6.43 12.50 20.35
N GLY A 28 -5.86 13.57 20.90
CA GLY A 28 -4.58 13.54 21.62
C GLY A 28 -4.61 12.71 22.89
N SER A 29 -5.72 12.75 23.63
CA SER A 29 -5.91 12.00 24.89
C SER A 29 -6.31 10.54 24.70
N THR A 30 -6.79 10.17 23.51
CA THR A 30 -7.12 8.77 23.20
C THR A 30 -5.82 8.01 22.97
N SER A 31 -5.59 6.89 23.66
CA SER A 31 -4.33 6.14 23.54
C SER A 31 -4.32 5.23 22.31
N ASP A 32 -5.44 4.56 22.01
CA ASP A 32 -5.53 3.67 20.86
C ASP A 32 -5.78 4.45 19.56
N TYR A 33 -4.94 4.17 18.57
CA TYR A 33 -5.14 4.68 17.21
C TYR A 33 -6.48 4.23 16.62
N SER A 34 -6.90 2.99 16.88
CA SER A 34 -8.14 2.44 16.34
C SER A 34 -9.34 3.30 16.72
N ASP A 35 -9.35 3.78 17.98
CA ASP A 35 -10.37 4.67 18.50
C ASP A 35 -10.32 6.05 17.84
N LYS A 36 -9.13 6.64 17.68
CA LYS A 36 -8.94 7.91 16.94
C LYS A 36 -9.49 7.80 15.52
N MET A 37 -9.16 6.70 14.84
CA MET A 37 -9.58 6.47 13.47
C MET A 37 -11.10 6.25 13.36
N ASN A 38 -11.67 5.44 14.26
CA ASN A 38 -13.12 5.22 14.33
C ASN A 38 -13.87 6.53 14.58
N LEU A 39 -13.39 7.36 15.51
CA LEU A 39 -13.93 8.68 15.79
C LEU A 39 -13.92 9.56 14.54
N SER A 40 -12.78 9.65 13.84
CA SER A 40 -12.67 10.46 12.63
C SER A 40 -13.62 10.00 11.52
N ARG A 41 -13.87 8.69 11.41
CA ARG A 41 -14.73 8.09 10.36
C ARG A 41 -16.22 8.22 10.63
N THR A 42 -16.63 8.67 11.81
CA THR A 42 -18.05 8.86 12.13
C THR A 42 -18.75 9.85 11.20
N CYS A 43 -18.04 10.88 10.73
CA CYS A 43 -18.56 11.81 9.74
C CYS A 43 -17.46 12.42 8.87
N ARG A 44 -17.85 12.90 7.68
CA ARG A 44 -16.92 13.51 6.72
C ARG A 44 -16.17 14.72 7.29
N LYS A 45 -16.86 15.58 8.06
CA LYS A 45 -16.26 16.79 8.64
C LYS A 45 -15.14 16.44 9.63
N LEU A 46 -15.36 15.46 10.50
CA LEU A 46 -14.34 15.00 11.44
C LEU A 46 -13.20 14.29 10.72
N TYR A 47 -13.51 13.48 9.71
CA TYR A 47 -12.49 12.83 8.89
C TYR A 47 -11.56 13.87 8.25
N ASP A 48 -12.12 14.83 7.50
CA ASP A 48 -11.33 15.84 6.78
C ASP A 48 -10.51 16.73 7.75
N MET A 49 -11.00 16.97 8.97
CA MET A 49 -10.32 17.77 9.99
C MET A 49 -9.20 17.01 10.71
N LEU A 50 -9.44 15.75 11.08
CA LEU A 50 -8.59 15.02 12.03
C LEU A 50 -7.60 14.09 11.36
N ILE A 51 -7.87 13.63 10.13
CA ILE A 51 -7.13 12.52 9.52
C ILE A 51 -5.63 12.78 9.38
N LEU A 52 -5.21 14.00 9.01
CA LEU A 52 -3.80 14.33 8.87
C LEU A 52 -3.08 14.33 10.22
N HIS A 53 -3.72 14.86 11.27
CA HIS A 53 -3.17 14.83 12.62
C HIS A 53 -3.06 13.39 13.13
N ILE A 54 -4.08 12.56 12.89
CA ILE A 54 -4.08 11.14 13.27
C ILE A 54 -2.95 10.38 12.55
N TYR A 55 -2.74 10.62 11.24
CA TYR A 55 -1.65 9.97 10.51
C TYR A 55 -0.28 10.48 10.93
N SER A 56 -0.11 11.77 11.19
CA SER A 56 1.16 12.33 11.69
C SER A 56 1.54 11.74 13.04
N ASP A 57 0.60 11.72 13.99
CA ASP A 57 0.79 11.11 15.33
C ASP A 57 1.10 9.61 15.24
N ALA A 58 0.39 8.90 14.36
CA ALA A 58 0.64 7.50 14.09
C ALA A 58 1.97 7.26 13.36
N GLY A 59 2.43 8.19 12.53
CA GLY A 59 3.71 8.11 11.86
C GLY A 59 4.85 8.00 12.85
N GLU A 60 4.84 8.86 13.88
CA GLU A 60 5.82 8.87 14.96
C GLU A 60 5.73 7.63 15.85
N ARG A 61 4.51 7.24 16.25
CA ARG A 61 4.29 6.16 17.24
C ARG A 61 4.32 4.75 16.65
N LEU A 62 3.84 4.61 15.41
CA LEU A 62 3.59 3.34 14.73
C LEU A 62 4.41 3.22 13.45
N LYS A 63 5.46 4.01 13.29
CA LYS A 63 6.45 3.86 12.19
C LYS A 63 5.79 3.81 10.82
N TRP A 64 4.82 4.70 10.59
CA TRP A 64 4.05 4.78 9.35
C TRP A 64 3.36 3.47 8.92
N ARG A 65 3.00 2.59 9.87
CA ARG A 65 2.32 1.30 9.59
C ARG A 65 1.17 1.39 8.59
N TYR A 66 0.37 2.45 8.64
CA TYR A 66 -0.79 2.66 7.76
C TYR A 66 -0.42 2.93 6.30
N MET A 67 0.78 3.44 6.05
CA MET A 67 1.31 3.55 4.69
C MET A 67 1.50 2.17 4.08
N PHE A 68 1.98 1.20 4.87
CA PHE A 68 2.15 -0.18 4.42
C PHE A 68 0.82 -0.91 4.25
N GLU A 69 -0.12 -0.75 5.19
CA GLU A 69 -1.49 -1.29 5.06
C GLU A 69 -2.17 -0.75 3.79
N ALA A 70 -2.05 0.56 3.52
CA ALA A 70 -2.58 1.17 2.32
C ALA A 70 -1.90 0.67 1.04
N ALA A 71 -0.58 0.44 1.08
CA ALA A 71 0.15 -0.15 -0.04
C ALA A 71 -0.29 -1.59 -0.33
N GLU A 72 -0.51 -2.40 0.72
CA GLU A 72 -1.04 -3.76 0.62
C GLU A 72 -2.45 -3.78 0.03
N ASP A 73 -3.34 -2.92 0.51
CA ASP A 73 -4.74 -2.86 0.07
C ASP A 73 -4.90 -2.26 -1.33
N GLY A 74 -3.89 -1.50 -1.75
CA GLY A 74 -3.91 -0.68 -2.96
C GLY A 74 -4.67 0.64 -2.80
N ASN A 75 -4.82 1.12 -1.56
CA ASN A 75 -5.53 2.33 -1.22
C ASN A 75 -4.66 3.59 -1.40
N CYS A 76 -4.55 4.05 -2.64
CA CYS A 76 -3.77 5.24 -2.99
C CYS A 76 -4.28 6.52 -2.32
N ARG A 77 -5.55 6.57 -1.90
CA ARG A 77 -6.12 7.72 -1.18
C ARG A 77 -5.56 7.80 0.23
N THR A 78 -5.43 6.67 0.93
CA THR A 78 -4.78 6.65 2.24
C THR A 78 -3.29 6.97 2.11
N LEU A 79 -2.60 6.41 1.10
CA LEU A 79 -1.20 6.77 0.84
C LEU A 79 -1.01 8.29 0.64
N ALA A 80 -1.88 8.92 -0.16
CA ALA A 80 -1.85 10.36 -0.37
C ALA A 80 -1.98 11.13 0.95
N ARG A 81 -2.91 10.72 1.84
CA ARG A 81 -3.07 11.34 3.16
C ARG A 81 -1.87 11.11 4.08
N CYS A 82 -1.20 9.96 3.99
CA CYS A 82 0.04 9.73 4.74
C CYS A 82 1.16 10.68 4.27
N LEU A 83 1.32 10.86 2.96
CA LEU A 83 2.29 11.81 2.39
C LEU A 83 1.97 13.25 2.80
N GLU A 84 0.71 13.66 2.73
CA GLU A 84 0.24 14.98 3.20
C GLU A 84 0.51 15.19 4.70
N ALA A 85 0.48 14.12 5.50
CA ALA A 85 0.81 14.13 6.91
C ALA A 85 2.33 14.10 7.20
N GLY A 86 3.17 14.08 6.17
CA GLY A 86 4.64 14.12 6.29
C GLY A 86 5.34 12.77 6.16
N ALA A 87 4.64 11.69 5.80
CA ALA A 87 5.28 10.41 5.56
C ALA A 87 6.21 10.49 4.33
N PRO A 88 7.47 10.06 4.43
CA PRO A 88 8.32 9.96 3.25
C PRO A 88 7.83 8.83 2.35
N VAL A 89 7.64 9.10 1.06
CA VAL A 89 7.14 8.12 0.07
C VAL A 89 7.96 6.82 0.04
N ASP A 90 9.25 6.95 0.29
CA ASP A 90 10.22 5.86 0.31
C ASP A 90 10.67 5.55 1.75
N TYR A 91 9.72 5.62 2.70
CA TYR A 91 9.97 5.27 4.10
C TYR A 91 10.46 3.82 4.20
N ARG A 92 11.66 3.62 4.74
CA ARG A 92 12.20 2.30 5.06
C ARG A 92 11.82 1.99 6.49
N GLU A 93 11.01 0.96 6.68
CA GLU A 93 10.65 0.55 8.03
C GLU A 93 11.90 0.00 8.76
N PRO A 94 12.15 0.36 10.03
CA PRO A 94 13.43 0.10 10.68
C PRO A 94 13.74 -1.37 10.95
N GLU A 95 12.75 -2.23 11.18
CA GLU A 95 12.92 -3.61 11.61
C GLU A 95 12.97 -4.59 10.44
N ASP A 96 12.05 -4.49 9.49
CA ASP A 96 12.02 -5.42 8.34
C ASP A 96 12.61 -4.82 7.07
N CYS A 97 13.04 -3.56 7.14
CA CYS A 97 13.68 -2.89 6.01
C CYS A 97 12.77 -2.79 4.77
N VAL A 98 11.45 -2.96 4.96
CA VAL A 98 10.45 -2.93 3.90
C VAL A 98 10.04 -1.50 3.57
N ARG A 99 9.78 -1.25 2.28
CA ARG A 99 9.31 0.02 1.74
C ARG A 99 7.89 -0.11 1.16
N PRO A 100 7.10 0.98 1.09
CA PRO A 100 5.74 0.93 0.55
C PRO A 100 5.66 0.34 -0.87
N LEU A 101 6.64 0.63 -1.73
CA LEU A 101 6.70 0.09 -3.08
C LEU A 101 6.83 -1.44 -3.09
N GLN A 102 7.70 -1.97 -2.24
CA GLN A 102 7.89 -3.43 -2.10
C GLN A 102 6.62 -4.10 -1.57
N MET A 103 5.92 -3.45 -0.64
CA MET A 103 4.64 -3.94 -0.12
C MET A 103 3.57 -4.02 -1.23
N ALA A 104 3.43 -2.96 -2.03
CA ALA A 104 2.50 -2.94 -3.16
C ALA A 104 2.81 -4.02 -4.21
N ILE A 105 4.10 -4.29 -4.45
CA ILE A 105 4.54 -5.37 -5.35
C ILE A 105 4.16 -6.73 -4.77
N ALA A 106 4.52 -7.00 -3.51
CA ALA A 106 4.26 -8.28 -2.84
C ALA A 106 2.76 -8.66 -2.83
N PHE A 107 1.88 -7.67 -2.75
CA PHE A 107 0.43 -7.84 -2.83
C PHE A 107 -0.17 -7.63 -4.23
N CYS A 108 0.67 -7.55 -5.27
CA CYS A 108 0.28 -7.47 -6.67
C CYS A 108 -0.66 -6.29 -6.98
N ARG A 109 -0.29 -5.07 -6.57
CA ARG A 109 -1.08 -3.83 -6.71
C ARG A 109 -0.50 -2.90 -7.79
N PRO A 110 -0.72 -3.16 -9.09
CA PRO A 110 -0.08 -2.40 -10.17
C PRO A 110 -0.41 -0.90 -10.16
N LEU A 111 -1.67 -0.53 -9.88
CA LEU A 111 -2.06 0.88 -9.79
C LEU A 111 -1.33 1.61 -8.65
N THR A 112 -1.08 0.93 -7.55
CA THR A 112 -0.39 1.48 -6.38
C THR A 112 1.12 1.56 -6.61
N VAL A 113 1.70 0.57 -7.29
CA VAL A 113 3.09 0.62 -7.78
C VAL A 113 3.28 1.85 -8.68
N LYS A 114 2.41 2.03 -9.69
CA LYS A 114 2.42 3.21 -10.56
C LYS A 114 2.30 4.50 -9.77
N TRP A 115 1.39 4.55 -8.80
CA TRP A 115 1.17 5.72 -7.97
C TRP A 115 2.40 6.07 -7.13
N LEU A 116 3.00 5.10 -6.44
CA LEU A 116 4.19 5.32 -5.60
C LEU A 116 5.38 5.82 -6.43
N LEU A 117 5.62 5.22 -7.60
CA LEU A 117 6.68 5.65 -8.52
C LEU A 117 6.46 7.08 -9.02
N ALA A 118 5.22 7.44 -9.37
CA ALA A 118 4.87 8.80 -9.78
C ALA A 118 5.06 9.84 -8.65
N HIS A 119 5.10 9.40 -7.39
CA HIS A 119 5.35 10.26 -6.22
C HIS A 119 6.81 10.16 -5.71
N GLY A 120 7.72 9.56 -6.49
CA GLY A 120 9.15 9.57 -6.20
C GLY A 120 9.67 8.37 -5.41
N ALA A 121 8.90 7.28 -5.28
CA ALA A 121 9.45 6.03 -4.76
C ALA A 121 10.58 5.53 -5.68
N ASN A 122 11.69 5.09 -5.08
CA ASN A 122 12.84 4.61 -5.85
C ASN A 122 12.55 3.20 -6.43
N PRO A 123 12.54 3.02 -7.77
CA PRO A 123 12.30 1.72 -8.40
C PRO A 123 13.42 0.70 -8.17
N ASN A 124 14.57 1.14 -7.64
CA ASN A 124 15.78 0.33 -7.44
C ASN A 124 16.10 0.10 -5.95
N SER A 125 15.17 0.41 -5.04
CA SER A 125 15.39 0.24 -3.62
C SER A 125 15.46 -1.25 -3.25
N MET A 126 16.66 -1.72 -2.90
CA MET A 126 16.87 -3.10 -2.47
C MET A 126 16.29 -3.33 -1.07
N ARG A 127 15.72 -4.52 -0.85
CA ARG A 127 15.45 -5.04 0.50
C ARG A 127 16.81 -5.46 1.05
N ASP A 128 17.30 -4.71 2.02
CA ASP A 128 18.60 -4.93 2.66
C ASP A 128 18.35 -5.60 4.02
N ASP A 129 17.79 -6.81 3.98
CA ASP A 129 17.68 -7.67 5.15
C ASP A 129 18.83 -8.67 5.15
N ASN A 130 19.71 -8.55 6.16
CA ASN A 130 20.82 -9.48 6.42
C ASN A 130 20.41 -10.97 6.51
N GLN A 131 19.11 -11.28 6.48
CA GLN A 131 18.54 -12.62 6.57
C GLN A 131 17.93 -13.13 5.25
N SER A 132 17.64 -12.28 4.26
CA SER A 132 17.22 -12.77 2.94
C SER A 132 18.45 -13.04 2.10
N ILE A 133 18.65 -14.31 1.75
CA ILE A 133 19.60 -14.73 0.72
C ILE A 133 19.30 -14.13 -0.67
N TYR A 134 18.15 -13.46 -0.84
CA TYR A 134 17.81 -12.69 -2.02
C TYR A 134 17.52 -11.24 -1.60
N ALA A 135 18.54 -10.38 -1.71
CA ALA A 135 18.32 -8.94 -1.76
C ALA A 135 17.65 -8.64 -3.12
N THR A 136 16.32 -8.70 -3.17
CA THR A 136 15.63 -8.58 -4.45
C THR A 136 15.28 -7.11 -4.73
N CYS A 137 15.67 -6.63 -5.90
CA CYS A 137 15.21 -5.34 -6.42
C CYS A 137 13.69 -5.38 -6.71
N PRO A 138 12.99 -4.25 -6.72
CA PRO A 138 11.55 -4.20 -7.01
C PRO A 138 11.17 -4.87 -8.35
N LEU A 139 12.02 -4.76 -9.38
CA LEU A 139 11.81 -5.44 -10.66
C LEU A 139 11.89 -6.96 -10.53
N GLY A 140 12.97 -7.47 -9.92
CA GLY A 140 13.11 -8.90 -9.66
C GLY A 140 11.96 -9.43 -8.84
N ALA A 141 11.46 -8.62 -7.91
CA ALA A 141 10.33 -9.01 -7.08
C ALA A 141 9.03 -9.20 -7.88
N ALA A 142 8.78 -8.32 -8.85
CA ALA A 142 7.66 -8.43 -9.76
C ALA A 142 7.79 -9.64 -10.71
N VAL A 143 9.01 -9.93 -11.18
CA VAL A 143 9.29 -11.14 -11.98
C VAL A 143 9.05 -12.40 -11.16
N ASP A 144 9.56 -12.45 -9.94
CA ASP A 144 9.43 -13.61 -9.05
C ASP A 144 7.98 -13.97 -8.74
N LEU A 145 7.11 -12.97 -8.59
CA LEU A 145 5.67 -13.19 -8.41
C LEU A 145 5.04 -13.88 -9.63
N ALA A 146 5.49 -13.54 -10.84
CA ALA A 146 5.05 -14.21 -12.06
C ALA A 146 5.62 -15.63 -12.18
N ILE A 147 6.86 -15.84 -11.73
CA ILE A 147 7.52 -17.15 -11.81
C ILE A 147 6.93 -18.13 -10.77
N ARG A 148 6.88 -17.66 -9.52
CA ARG A 148 6.57 -18.47 -8.33
C ARG A 148 5.41 -17.83 -7.57
N PRO A 149 4.18 -17.83 -8.12
CA PRO A 149 3.01 -17.17 -7.50
C PRO A 149 2.58 -17.76 -6.15
N ARG A 150 3.15 -18.90 -5.74
CA ARG A 150 2.93 -19.53 -4.44
C ARG A 150 3.98 -19.16 -3.39
N ILE A 151 5.13 -18.66 -3.80
CA ILE A 151 6.07 -18.04 -2.88
C ILE A 151 5.59 -16.60 -2.73
N GLY A 152 4.67 -16.41 -1.79
CA GLY A 152 4.58 -15.08 -1.20
C GLY A 152 5.97 -14.74 -0.72
N TRP A 153 6.44 -13.52 -1.01
CA TRP A 153 7.49 -12.89 -0.21
C TRP A 153 7.27 -13.34 1.24
N ASP A 154 8.33 -13.75 1.93
CA ASP A 154 8.22 -13.93 3.37
C ASP A 154 8.08 -12.51 3.96
N ILE A 155 6.86 -11.98 3.79
CA ILE A 155 6.37 -10.77 4.38
C ILE A 155 6.30 -11.14 5.85
N PRO A 156 7.13 -10.51 6.70
CA PRO A 156 7.21 -10.89 8.09
C PRO A 156 5.81 -10.91 8.69
N LEU A 157 5.52 -11.92 9.51
CA LEU A 157 4.17 -12.21 10.04
C LEU A 157 3.43 -10.97 10.55
N ARG A 158 4.15 -9.98 11.09
CA ARG A 158 3.59 -8.71 11.59
C ARG A 158 2.90 -7.84 10.54
N TRP A 159 3.23 -8.02 9.26
CA TRP A 159 2.60 -7.34 8.11
C TRP A 159 1.56 -8.20 7.41
N LYS A 160 1.20 -9.39 7.93
CA LYS A 160 0.00 -10.07 7.45
C LYS A 160 -1.22 -9.43 8.08
N PHE A 161 -1.80 -8.45 7.40
CA PHE A 161 -3.03 -7.82 7.87
C PHE A 161 -4.22 -8.76 7.66
N LYS A 162 -5.18 -8.68 8.58
CA LYS A 162 -6.31 -9.61 8.64
C LYS A 162 -7.20 -9.43 7.41
N GLY A 163 -7.40 -10.51 6.66
CA GLY A 163 -8.30 -10.50 5.48
C GLY A 163 -7.62 -10.12 4.18
N SER A 164 -6.29 -10.08 4.12
CA SER A 164 -5.53 -9.91 2.89
C SER A 164 -5.96 -10.93 1.82
N LYS A 165 -6.38 -10.43 0.65
CA LYS A 165 -6.85 -11.27 -0.46
C LYS A 165 -5.80 -11.29 -1.56
N THR A 166 -5.00 -12.35 -1.61
CA THR A 166 -4.14 -12.60 -2.77
C THR A 166 -5.02 -12.78 -4.01
N PRO A 167 -4.73 -12.08 -5.13
CA PRO A 167 -5.44 -12.29 -6.39
C PRO A 167 -5.41 -13.75 -6.83
N GLY A 168 -6.47 -14.22 -7.50
CA GLY A 168 -6.44 -15.53 -8.16
C GLY A 168 -5.32 -15.59 -9.21
N SER A 169 -4.80 -16.79 -9.48
CA SER A 169 -3.60 -17.03 -10.30
C SER A 169 -3.57 -16.27 -11.64
N LYS A 170 -4.68 -16.21 -12.38
CA LYS A 170 -4.77 -15.44 -13.64
C LYS A 170 -4.58 -13.94 -13.44
N ARG A 171 -5.21 -13.37 -12.42
CA ARG A 171 -5.10 -11.94 -12.09
C ARG A 171 -3.73 -11.58 -11.55
N LEU A 172 -3.10 -12.51 -10.81
CA LEU A 172 -1.73 -12.38 -10.34
C LEU A 172 -0.75 -12.25 -11.52
N ALA A 173 -0.83 -13.17 -12.50
CA ALA A 173 0.03 -13.12 -13.69
C ALA A 173 -0.15 -11.80 -14.48
N GLN A 174 -1.39 -11.35 -14.68
CA GLN A 174 -1.66 -10.08 -15.35
C GLN A 174 -1.10 -8.88 -14.58
N ASN A 175 -1.30 -8.84 -13.26
CA ASN A 175 -0.81 -7.75 -12.43
C ASN A 175 0.72 -7.71 -12.38
N ALA A 176 1.38 -8.87 -12.29
CA ALA A 176 2.84 -8.97 -12.30
C ALA A 176 3.43 -8.42 -13.62
N ARG A 177 2.83 -8.77 -14.76
CA ARG A 177 3.22 -8.21 -16.08
C ARG A 177 3.09 -6.71 -16.12
N GLU A 178 1.98 -6.18 -15.63
CA GLU A 178 1.75 -4.74 -15.60
C GLU A 178 2.76 -4.04 -14.69
N MET A 179 3.07 -4.61 -13.52
CA MET A 179 4.09 -4.08 -12.62
C MET A 179 5.48 -4.06 -13.26
N ILE A 180 5.87 -5.11 -13.99
CA ILE A 180 7.14 -5.18 -14.73
C ILE A 180 7.24 -4.02 -15.72
N LYS A 181 6.19 -3.81 -16.53
CA LYS A 181 6.12 -2.69 -17.49
C LYS A 181 6.27 -1.34 -16.81
N ILE A 182 5.52 -1.13 -15.73
CA ILE A 182 5.55 0.11 -14.94
C ILE A 182 6.95 0.36 -14.36
N LEU A 183 7.59 -0.67 -13.81
CA LEU A 183 8.93 -0.56 -13.21
C LEU A 183 10.00 -0.27 -14.26
N ARG A 184 9.98 -0.95 -15.41
CA ARG A 184 10.86 -0.65 -16.55
C ARG A 184 10.70 0.79 -17.02
N GLN A 185 9.45 1.26 -17.19
CA GLN A 185 9.15 2.65 -17.56
C GLN A 185 9.64 3.66 -16.51
N ALA A 186 9.67 3.28 -15.24
CA ALA A 186 10.19 4.11 -14.16
C ALA A 186 11.72 4.09 -14.02
N GLY A 187 12.44 3.34 -14.87
CA GLY A 187 13.90 3.27 -14.83
C GLY A 187 14.45 2.23 -13.84
N ALA A 188 13.71 1.15 -13.61
CA ALA A 188 14.23 0.01 -12.86
C ALA A 188 15.41 -0.64 -13.60
N GLN A 189 16.51 -0.88 -12.87
CA GLN A 189 17.75 -1.45 -13.40
C GLN A 189 17.67 -2.97 -13.48
N GLU A 190 18.00 -3.54 -14.64
CA GLU A 190 17.97 -4.98 -14.87
C GLU A 190 19.24 -5.70 -14.41
N GLN A 191 20.34 -4.97 -14.24
CA GLN A 191 21.64 -5.51 -13.82
C GLN A 191 21.64 -6.12 -12.41
N SER A 192 20.63 -5.80 -11.61
CA SER A 192 20.43 -6.33 -10.25
C SER A 192 19.55 -7.58 -10.23
N LEU A 193 19.13 -8.10 -11.39
CA LEU A 193 18.36 -9.33 -11.51
C LEU A 193 19.29 -10.55 -11.45
N GLY A 194 18.83 -11.62 -10.80
CA GLY A 194 19.47 -12.91 -10.93
C GLY A 194 19.23 -13.54 -12.31
N ASP A 195 19.99 -14.59 -12.61
CA ASP A 195 19.92 -15.30 -13.89
C ASP A 195 18.49 -15.81 -14.18
N LEU A 196 17.80 -16.28 -13.15
CA LEU A 196 16.45 -16.80 -13.27
C LEU A 196 15.48 -15.68 -13.70
N GLU A 197 15.46 -14.56 -12.99
CA GLU A 197 14.57 -13.44 -13.30
C GLU A 197 14.89 -12.87 -14.68
N ARG A 198 16.17 -12.71 -15.02
CA ARG A 198 16.58 -12.12 -16.29
C ARG A 198 16.13 -12.92 -17.51
N VAL A 199 16.23 -14.26 -17.46
CA VAL A 199 15.81 -15.15 -18.55
C VAL A 199 14.30 -15.09 -18.77
N HIS A 200 13.53 -14.89 -17.71
CA HIS A 200 12.06 -14.91 -17.77
C HIS A 200 11.43 -13.55 -18.05
N LEU A 201 12.14 -12.46 -17.75
CA LEU A 201 11.63 -11.08 -17.79
C LEU A 201 10.89 -10.73 -19.09
N ASP A 202 11.58 -10.87 -20.24
CA ASP A 202 11.03 -10.47 -21.54
C ASP A 202 9.84 -11.36 -21.97
N SER A 203 9.92 -12.65 -21.68
CA SER A 203 8.84 -13.60 -21.97
C SER A 203 7.59 -13.33 -21.12
N ILE A 204 7.77 -13.04 -19.83
CA ILE A 204 6.67 -12.70 -18.93
C ILE A 204 6.00 -11.42 -19.39
N GLU A 205 6.78 -10.36 -19.67
CA GLU A 205 6.24 -9.06 -20.09
C GLU A 205 5.46 -9.15 -21.41
N ALA A 206 5.98 -9.90 -22.39
CA ALA A 206 5.30 -10.16 -23.68
C ALA A 206 4.06 -11.06 -23.52
N GLY A 207 3.88 -11.67 -22.35
CA GLY A 207 2.85 -12.66 -22.10
C GLY A 207 3.06 -13.99 -22.83
N ALA A 208 4.28 -14.23 -23.30
CA ALA A 208 4.69 -15.44 -23.98
C ALA A 208 4.84 -16.61 -22.99
N PHE A 209 4.81 -17.82 -23.54
CA PHE A 209 5.16 -19.00 -22.77
C PHE A 209 6.66 -19.00 -22.50
N CYS A 210 7.04 -18.95 -21.22
CA CYS A 210 8.44 -18.94 -20.82
C CYS A 210 8.97 -20.33 -20.41
N CYS A 211 8.17 -21.12 -19.69
CA CYS A 211 8.55 -22.48 -19.29
C CYS A 211 7.31 -23.32 -18.91
N PRO A 212 7.42 -24.65 -18.75
CA PRO A 212 6.29 -25.53 -18.43
C PRO A 212 5.51 -25.15 -17.17
N GLN A 213 6.17 -24.52 -16.20
CA GLN A 213 5.57 -24.00 -14.96
C GLN A 213 4.76 -22.71 -15.24
N HIS A 214 5.12 -21.95 -16.27
CA HIS A 214 4.43 -20.76 -16.77
C HIS A 214 3.54 -21.06 -17.97
N LYS A 215 2.90 -22.25 -18.01
CA LYS A 215 1.84 -22.51 -19.00
C LYS A 215 0.89 -21.32 -18.97
N SER A 216 0.85 -20.60 -20.08
CA SER A 216 0.00 -19.43 -20.29
C SER A 216 -1.44 -19.86 -20.06
N ARG A 217 -1.91 -19.80 -18.81
CA ARG A 217 -3.33 -19.66 -18.49
C ARG A 217 -3.68 -18.17 -18.66
N LEU A 218 -3.37 -17.66 -19.85
CA LEU A 218 -4.02 -16.51 -20.44
C LEU A 218 -5.41 -16.96 -20.89
#